data_AF-W2TWD5-F1
#
_entry.id   AF-W2TWD5-F1
#
_cell.length_a   1.000
_cell.length_b   1.000
_cell.length_c   1.000
_cell.angle_alpha   90.00
_cell.angle_beta   90.00
_cell.angle_gamma   90.00
#
_symmetry.space_group_name_H-M   'P 1'
#
loop_
_entity.id
_entity.type
_entity.pdbx_description
1 polymer ?
#
loop_
_entity_poly.entity_id
_entity_poly.type
_entity_poly.pdbx_seq_one_letter_code
_entity_poly.pdbx_strand_id
1 'polypeptide(L)'
;MPDAPRPIKVSLVWPAIFMCGCVALVVIPIMAAPKDTAIGLMIMLSAVPVYLIFIAWKNKPKFVENISASFTVLVQKLFMVVDDSKEE
;
A
#
# COMPACT_ATOMS: atom_id res chain seq x y z
N MET A 1 14.17 -10.76 -14.54
CA MET A 1 15.63 -11.02 -14.59
C MET A 1 15.89 -12.43 -14.06
N PRO A 2 16.20 -13.39 -14.95
CA PRO A 2 16.55 -14.76 -14.57
C PRO A 2 17.87 -14.85 -13.80
N ASP A 3 18.83 -13.97 -14.12
CA ASP A 3 20.23 -14.03 -13.68
C ASP A 3 20.57 -13.10 -12.50
N ALA A 4 19.56 -12.67 -11.73
CA ALA A 4 19.82 -11.91 -10.51
C ALA A 4 20.64 -12.77 -9.52
N PRO A 5 21.71 -12.25 -8.89
CA PRO A 5 22.51 -13.01 -7.93
C PRO A 5 21.65 -13.41 -6.73
N ARG A 6 21.39 -14.70 -6.56
CA ARG A 6 20.60 -15.24 -5.44
C ARG A 6 21.54 -15.95 -4.46
N PRO A 7 21.73 -15.44 -3.23
CA PRO A 7 22.58 -16.08 -2.22
C PRO A 7 22.05 -17.44 -1.75
N ILE A 8 20.73 -17.69 -1.87
CA ILE A 8 20.09 -18.96 -1.52
C ILE A 8 19.08 -19.34 -2.61
N LYS A 9 19.14 -20.58 -3.08
CA LYS A 9 18.20 -21.14 -4.08
C LYS A 9 17.32 -22.17 -3.38
N VAL A 10 16.02 -21.90 -3.33
CA VAL A 10 15.01 -22.84 -2.81
C VAL A 10 14.28 -23.51 -3.96
N SER A 11 13.80 -24.74 -3.73
CA SER A 11 12.95 -25.44 -4.69
C SER A 11 11.65 -24.68 -4.93
N LEU A 12 11.24 -24.55 -6.19
CA LEU A 12 10.00 -23.88 -6.60
C LEU A 12 8.72 -24.59 -6.09
N VAL A 13 8.87 -25.84 -5.63
CA VAL A 13 7.79 -26.63 -5.02
C VAL A 13 7.26 -25.93 -3.76
N TRP A 14 8.13 -25.32 -2.95
CA TRP A 14 7.72 -24.65 -1.72
C TRP A 14 6.83 -23.41 -1.97
N PRO A 15 7.22 -22.46 -2.85
CA PRO A 15 6.33 -21.38 -3.28
C PRO A 15 5.02 -21.87 -3.91
N ALA A 16 5.04 -22.95 -4.69
CA ALA A 16 3.83 -23.47 -5.33
C ALA A 16 2.79 -23.97 -4.32
N ILE A 17 3.22 -24.74 -3.30
CA ILE A 17 2.34 -25.19 -2.22
C ILE A 17 1.78 -24.00 -1.43
N PHE A 18 2.63 -23.00 -1.14
CA PHE A 18 2.20 -21.77 -0.48
C PHE A 18 1.13 -21.03 -1.28
N MET A 19 1.32 -20.90 -2.60
CA MET A 19 0.35 -20.26 -3.50
C MET A 19 -1.01 -20.97 -3.46
N CYS A 20 -1.03 -22.31 -3.47
CA CYS A 20 -2.25 -23.09 -3.31
C CYS A 20 -2.93 -22.79 -1.96
N GLY A 21 -2.16 -22.67 -0.88
CA GLY A 21 -2.66 -22.26 0.44
C GLY A 21 -3.28 -20.87 0.41
N CYS A 22 -2.62 -19.89 -0.22
CA CYS A 22 -3.16 -18.53 -0.38
C CYS A 22 -4.50 -18.52 -1.12
N VAL A 23 -4.65 -19.33 -2.17
CA VAL A 23 -5.93 -19.45 -2.89
C VAL A 23 -7.03 -19.97 -1.96
N ALA A 24 -6.76 -21.00 -1.16
CA ALA A 24 -7.72 -21.51 -0.19
C ALA A 24 -8.10 -20.43 0.85
N LEU A 25 -7.11 -19.70 1.37
CA LEU A 25 -7.33 -18.59 2.32
C LEU A 25 -8.16 -17.45 1.73
N VAL A 26 -8.19 -17.28 0.41
CA VAL A 26 -9.05 -16.29 -0.26
C VAL A 26 -10.46 -16.85 -0.50
N VAL A 27 -10.59 -18.09 -0.98
CA VAL A 27 -11.90 -18.67 -1.34
C VAL A 27 -12.77 -18.98 -0.13
N ILE A 28 -12.18 -19.47 0.96
CA ILE A 28 -12.91 -19.81 2.20
C ILE A 28 -13.68 -18.61 2.78
N PRO A 29 -13.07 -17.43 3.04
CA PRO A 29 -13.79 -16.28 3.61
C PRO A 29 -14.84 -15.70 2.64
N ILE A 30 -14.61 -15.80 1.32
CA ILE A 30 -15.61 -15.38 0.32
C ILE A 30 -16.90 -16.18 0.47
N MET A 31 -16.81 -17.49 0.74
CA MET A 31 -18.01 -18.33 0.97
C MET A 31 -18.58 -18.17 2.38
N ALA A 32 -17.72 -18.08 3.40
CA ALA A 32 -18.14 -18.06 4.81
C ALA A 32 -18.75 -16.72 5.23
N ALA A 33 -18.17 -15.60 4.77
CA ALA A 33 -18.59 -14.25 5.12
C ALA A 33 -18.47 -13.32 3.89
N PRO A 34 -19.36 -13.46 2.88
CA PRO A 34 -19.26 -12.73 1.62
C PRO A 34 -19.37 -11.21 1.81
N LYS A 35 -20.22 -10.77 2.74
CA LYS A 35 -20.43 -9.33 3.01
C LYS A 35 -19.17 -8.66 3.56
N ASP A 36 -18.52 -9.28 4.54
CA ASP A 36 -17.37 -8.69 5.23
C ASP A 36 -16.15 -8.72 4.31
N THR A 37 -16.00 -9.81 3.55
CA THR A 37 -14.96 -9.93 2.52
C THR A 37 -15.16 -8.92 1.39
N ALA A 38 -16.39 -8.67 0.93
CA ALA A 38 -16.69 -7.68 -0.10
C ALA A 38 -16.36 -6.25 0.34
N ILE A 39 -16.65 -5.91 1.60
CA ILE A 39 -16.26 -4.62 2.18
C ILE A 39 -14.73 -4.49 2.20
N GLY A 40 -14.01 -5.53 2.65
CA GLY A 40 -12.55 -5.55 2.62
C GLY A 40 -11.98 -5.35 1.21
N LEU A 41 -12.55 -6.02 0.21
CA LEU A 41 -12.18 -5.84 -1.20
C LEU A 41 -12.47 -4.43 -1.70
N MET A 42 -13.60 -3.83 -1.34
CA MET A 42 -13.93 -2.45 -1.71
C MET A 42 -12.93 -1.45 -1.10
N ILE A 43 -12.54 -1.65 0.16
CA ILE A 43 -11.51 -0.82 0.82
C ILE A 43 -10.16 -0.98 0.10
N MET A 44 -9.75 -2.20 -0.25
CA MET A 44 -8.52 -2.41 -1.04
C MET A 44 -8.60 -1.73 -2.41
N LEU A 45 -9.73 -1.85 -3.12
CA LEU A 45 -9.93 -1.20 -4.42
C LEU A 45 -9.94 0.32 -4.32
N SER A 46 -10.39 0.89 -3.20
CA SER A 46 -10.36 2.34 -2.96
C SER A 46 -8.95 2.93 -2.92
N ALA A 47 -7.92 2.12 -2.65
CA ALA A 47 -6.54 2.56 -2.72
C ALA A 47 -6.10 2.95 -4.14
N VAL A 48 -6.69 2.32 -5.18
CA VAL A 48 -6.37 2.59 -6.58
C VAL A 48 -6.73 4.03 -6.99
N PRO A 49 -7.98 4.52 -6.84
CA PRO A 49 -8.31 5.90 -7.17
C PRO A 49 -7.53 6.90 -6.30
N VAL A 50 -7.27 6.58 -5.02
CA VAL A 50 -6.43 7.41 -4.14
C VAL A 50 -5.02 7.56 -4.72
N TYR A 51 -4.38 6.46 -5.14
CA TYR A 51 -3.07 6.51 -5.79
C TYR A 51 -3.08 7.38 -7.06
N LEU A 52 -4.12 7.25 -7.88
CA LEU A 52 -4.24 8.03 -9.12
C LEU A 52 -4.35 9.54 -8.84
N ILE A 53 -5.15 9.93 -7.86
CA ILE A 53 -5.38 11.34 -7.50
C ILE A 53 -4.15 11.94 -6.81
N PHE A 54 -3.59 11.24 -5.82
CA PHE A 54 -2.54 11.78 -4.95
C PHE A 54 -1.12 11.56 -5.46
N ILE A 55 -0.86 10.57 -6.31
CA ILE A 55 0.51 10.23 -6.75
C ILE A 55 0.64 10.33 -8.28
N ALA A 56 -0.18 9.61 -9.04
CA ALA A 56 -0.03 9.57 -10.50
C ALA A 56 -0.30 10.93 -11.17
N TRP A 57 -1.16 11.76 -10.58
CA TRP A 57 -1.41 13.12 -11.05
C TRP A 57 -0.18 14.01 -10.84
N LYS A 58 0.61 14.20 -11.90
CA LYS A 58 1.83 15.02 -11.90
C LYS A 58 1.55 16.53 -11.90
N ASN A 59 0.49 16.99 -12.57
CA ASN A 59 0.12 18.40 -12.63
C ASN A 59 -0.92 18.76 -11.55
N LYS A 60 -0.52 18.64 -10.28
CA LYS A 60 -1.40 18.92 -9.14
C LYS A 60 -1.76 20.41 -9.10
N PRO A 61 -3.01 20.79 -8.83
CA PRO A 61 -3.35 22.18 -8.60
C PRO A 61 -2.66 22.69 -7.33
N LYS A 62 -2.05 23.88 -7.39
CA LYS A 62 -1.27 24.51 -6.30
C LYS A 62 -2.01 24.56 -4.96
N PHE A 63 -3.34 24.61 -4.98
CA PHE A 63 -4.17 24.57 -3.77
C PHE A 63 -4.00 23.27 -2.97
N VAL A 64 -3.92 22.12 -3.63
CA VAL A 64 -3.77 20.80 -2.96
C VAL A 64 -2.40 20.70 -2.29
N GLU A 65 -1.36 21.17 -2.97
CA GLU A 65 0.00 21.24 -2.44
C GLU A 65 0.05 22.16 -1.20
N ASN A 66 -0.53 23.37 -1.30
CA ASN A 66 -0.59 24.31 -0.18
C ASN A 66 -1.36 23.77 1.04
N ILE A 67 -2.49 23.08 0.83
CA ILE A 67 -3.22 22.43 1.93
C ILE A 67 -2.35 21.35 2.56
N SER A 68 -1.74 20.48 1.76
CA SER A 68 -0.92 19.39 2.28
C SER A 68 0.26 19.90 3.10
N ALA A 69 0.93 20.96 2.64
CA ALA A 69 2.01 21.61 3.36
C ALA A 69 1.53 22.27 4.66
N SER A 70 0.39 22.98 4.62
CA SER A 70 -0.19 23.62 5.82
C SER A 70 -0.62 22.59 6.87
N PHE A 71 -1.21 21.48 6.44
CA PHE A 71 -1.58 20.37 7.31
C PHE A 71 -0.34 19.73 7.95
N THR A 72 0.71 19.46 7.15
CA THR A 72 1.98 18.95 7.68
C THR A 72 2.57 19.89 8.73
N VAL A 73 2.61 21.20 8.48
CA VAL A 73 3.12 22.19 9.46
C VAL A 73 2.25 22.25 10.73
N LEU A 74 0.93 22.12 10.60
CA LEU A 74 0.02 22.07 11.75
C LEU A 74 0.33 20.84 12.61
N VAL A 75 0.42 19.66 11.99
CA VAL A 75 0.72 18.40 12.68
C VAL A 75 2.11 18.45 13.33
N GLN A 76 3.11 18.97 12.62
CA GLN A 76 4.46 19.16 13.16
C GLN A 76 4.45 20.05 14.42
N LYS A 77 3.71 21.16 14.40
CA LYS A 77 3.57 22.05 15.57
C LYS A 77 2.77 21.39 16.70
N LEU A 78 1.72 20.63 16.39
CA LEU A 78 0.87 19.96 17.38
C LEU A 78 1.63 18.91 18.18
N PHE A 79 2.48 18.13 17.50
CA PHE A 79 3.26 17.06 18.11
C PHE A 79 4.68 17.46 18.50
N MET A 80 5.09 18.72 18.25
CA MET A 80 6.46 19.20 18.46
C MET A 80 7.51 18.29 17.79
N VAL A 81 7.28 17.95 16.52
CA VAL A 81 8.14 17.06 15.72
C VAL A 81 8.90 17.89 14.68
N VAL A 82 10.18 17.55 14.48
CA VAL A 82 11.05 18.09 13.42
C VAL A 82 11.27 17.04 12.35
N ASP A 83 11.59 17.49 11.15
CA ASP A 83 11.91 16.63 10.02
C ASP A 83 13.37 16.16 10.10
N ASP A 84 13.62 14.85 10.08
CA ASP A 84 14.97 14.25 10.18
C ASP A 84 15.87 14.60 8.97
N SER A 85 15.30 15.05 7.85
CA SER A 85 16.05 15.33 6.61
C SER A 85 16.80 16.67 6.64
N LYS A 86 16.67 17.46 7.72
CA LYS A 86 17.23 18.83 7.83
C LYS A 86 18.43 18.95 8.78
N GLU A 87 18.90 17.84 9.37
CA GLU A 87 20.06 17.82 10.25
C GLU A 87 21.39 17.50 9.54
N GLU A 88 21.43 17.56 8.20
CA GLU A 88 22.68 17.63 7.40
C GLU A 88 22.91 19.03 6.81
#